data_AF-A0A7S1I749-F1
#
_entry.id   AF-A0A7S1I749-F1
#
_cell.length_a   1.000
_cell.length_b   1.000
_cell.length_c   1.000
_cell.angle_alpha   90.00
_cell.angle_beta   90.00
_cell.angle_gamma   90.00
#
_symmetry.space_group_name_H-M   'P 1'
#
loop_
_entity.id
_entity.type
_entity.pdbx_description
1 polymer ?
#
loop_
_entity_poly.entity_id
_entity_poly.type
_entity_poly.pdbx_seq_one_letter_code
_entity_poly.pdbx_strand_id
1 'polypeptide(L)'
;MSAAKQQSLILAGRIDDENYQKSFECVEFLRDDRPNEYKFTVMEMVPVQWEAHLTKLREHFGIEKISSVTACIVYTEDMTQCWCGAEFAMHITSITKFKLFDYPDDSTDPEAYKNQAKIRYNQFLRKTGHNFCFFKLSIDGELLDEQVVFELFTDVCPRTCENFRHLCIGDCADAHGPNNKSIKLHYKGTSFYRIVKEGWIQGGDIINDRGNAGHSIYGPVFPDESFSIKHETEGVLGFANSGKDTNGSQFYITMGRNSWMDGKYVAFGRVIEGISVIHRIHLLETRHNQMPTVAVKIEDCGEIDLTKF
;
A
#
# COMPACT_ATOMS: atom_id res chain seq x y z
N MET A 1 10.61 -27.51 -40.95
CA MET A 1 10.44 -26.17 -40.37
C MET A 1 10.45 -26.33 -38.87
N SER A 2 11.48 -25.85 -38.18
CA SER A 2 11.49 -25.83 -36.71
C SER A 2 10.35 -24.95 -36.25
N ALA A 3 9.41 -25.47 -35.46
CA ALA A 3 8.48 -24.60 -34.75
C ALA A 3 9.32 -23.61 -33.94
N ALA A 4 9.12 -22.30 -34.14
CA ALA A 4 9.76 -21.30 -33.29
C ALA A 4 9.34 -21.61 -31.85
N LYS A 5 10.32 -21.68 -30.93
CA LYS A 5 10.03 -21.95 -29.52
C LYS A 5 9.20 -20.78 -28.99
N GLN A 6 7.99 -21.06 -28.50
CA GLN A 6 7.12 -20.06 -27.86
C GLN A 6 7.89 -19.34 -26.76
N GLN A 7 7.91 -18.01 -26.79
CA GLN A 7 8.61 -17.17 -25.82
C GLN A 7 7.71 -16.97 -24.59
N SER A 8 8.23 -17.33 -23.42
CA SER A 8 7.51 -17.15 -22.15
C SER A 8 7.98 -15.88 -21.45
N LEU A 9 7.07 -14.93 -21.28
CA LEU A 9 7.31 -13.58 -20.76
C LEU A 9 6.45 -13.32 -19.53
N ILE A 10 6.97 -12.50 -18.63
CA ILE A 10 6.29 -12.02 -17.44
C ILE A 10 6.15 -10.50 -17.56
N LEU A 11 4.92 -9.98 -17.48
CA LEU A 11 4.66 -8.56 -17.28
C LEU A 11 4.39 -8.34 -15.79
N ALA A 12 5.28 -7.59 -15.13
CA ALA A 12 5.13 -7.21 -13.73
C ALA A 12 5.12 -5.69 -13.60
N GLY A 13 4.23 -5.15 -12.76
CA GLY A 13 4.19 -3.72 -12.54
C GLY A 13 3.08 -3.26 -11.62
N ARG A 14 3.06 -1.96 -11.40
CA ARG A 14 2.03 -1.27 -10.63
C ARG A 14 0.74 -1.17 -11.42
N ILE A 15 -0.35 -1.63 -10.83
CA ILE A 15 -1.66 -1.57 -11.48
C ILE A 15 -2.18 -0.13 -11.66
N ASP A 16 -1.73 0.82 -10.84
CA ASP A 16 -2.12 2.23 -10.89
C ASP A 16 -1.30 3.05 -11.91
N ASP A 17 -0.40 2.42 -12.67
CA ASP A 17 0.49 3.09 -13.62
C ASP A 17 0.03 3.00 -15.08
N GLU A 18 0.17 4.11 -15.81
CA GLU A 18 -0.21 4.22 -17.22
C GLU A 18 0.62 3.33 -18.15
N ASN A 19 1.92 3.19 -17.92
CA ASN A 19 2.82 2.41 -18.77
C ASN A 19 2.61 0.92 -18.53
N TYR A 20 2.25 0.54 -17.30
CA TYR A 20 1.77 -0.79 -17.02
C TYR A 20 0.51 -1.11 -17.83
N GLN A 21 -0.48 -0.20 -17.86
CA GLN A 21 -1.70 -0.42 -18.64
C GLN A 21 -1.44 -0.51 -20.14
N LYS A 22 -0.59 0.36 -20.70
CA LYS A 22 -0.13 0.25 -22.09
C LYS A 22 0.51 -1.11 -22.39
N SER A 23 1.37 -1.57 -21.48
CA SER A 23 2.05 -2.87 -21.61
C SER A 23 1.07 -4.04 -21.48
N PHE A 24 0.07 -3.93 -20.60
CA PHE A 24 -0.99 -4.92 -20.43
C PHE A 24 -1.81 -5.08 -21.72
N GLU A 25 -2.23 -3.98 -22.36
CA GLU A 25 -2.95 -4.04 -23.64
C GLU A 25 -2.11 -4.69 -24.75
N CYS A 26 -0.80 -4.40 -24.78
CA CYS A 26 0.11 -5.09 -25.71
C CYS A 26 0.15 -6.60 -25.44
N VAL A 27 0.16 -7.02 -24.17
CA VAL A 27 0.12 -8.43 -23.77
C VAL A 27 -1.18 -9.10 -24.19
N GLU A 28 -2.33 -8.47 -23.95
CA GLU A 28 -3.64 -9.02 -24.35
C GLU A 28 -3.73 -9.17 -25.87
N PHE A 29 -3.32 -8.14 -26.62
CA PHE A 29 -3.30 -8.23 -28.08
C PHE A 29 -2.43 -9.39 -28.59
N LEU A 30 -1.24 -9.57 -28.03
CA LEU A 30 -0.35 -10.66 -28.46
C LEU A 30 -0.85 -12.04 -28.05
N ARG A 31 -1.61 -12.15 -26.94
CA ARG A 31 -2.28 -13.40 -26.55
C ARG A 31 -3.29 -13.82 -27.62
N ASP A 32 -3.99 -12.86 -28.22
CA ASP A 32 -5.00 -13.12 -29.24
C ASP A 32 -4.41 -13.27 -30.65
N ASP A 33 -3.52 -12.35 -31.06
CA ASP A 33 -2.93 -12.30 -32.40
C ASP A 33 -1.84 -13.37 -32.59
N ARG A 34 -1.07 -13.66 -31.54
CA ARG A 34 0.13 -14.51 -31.60
C ARG A 34 0.25 -15.54 -30.48
N PRO A 35 -0.80 -16.33 -30.19
CA PRO A 35 -0.81 -17.29 -29.07
C PRO A 35 0.26 -18.37 -29.18
N ASN A 36 0.72 -18.71 -30.39
CA ASN A 36 1.75 -19.73 -30.60
C ASN A 36 3.18 -19.17 -30.47
N GLU A 37 3.35 -17.85 -30.59
CA GLU A 37 4.66 -17.19 -30.47
C GLU A 37 4.95 -16.77 -29.03
N TYR A 38 3.91 -16.34 -28.29
CA TYR A 38 4.07 -15.80 -26.94
C TYR A 38 3.20 -16.52 -25.91
N LYS A 39 3.73 -16.64 -24.70
CA LYS A 39 3.01 -17.00 -23.50
C LYS A 39 3.31 -15.96 -22.43
N PHE A 40 2.27 -15.39 -21.82
CA PHE A 40 2.44 -14.34 -20.83
C PHE A 40 1.91 -14.75 -19.46
N THR A 41 2.68 -14.44 -18.42
CA THR A 41 2.22 -14.35 -17.03
C THR A 41 2.11 -12.88 -16.66
N VAL A 42 1.00 -12.47 -16.05
CA VAL A 42 0.79 -11.08 -15.62
C VAL A 42 0.80 -11.03 -14.10
N MET A 43 1.61 -10.12 -13.55
CA MET A 43 1.73 -9.84 -12.13
C MET A 43 1.27 -8.40 -11.86
N GLU A 44 0.03 -8.26 -11.39
CA GLU A 44 -0.55 -7.00 -10.92
C GLU A 44 -0.18 -6.78 -9.45
N MET A 45 0.41 -5.63 -9.14
CA MET A 45 0.85 -5.28 -7.79
C MET A 45 0.37 -3.89 -7.38
N VAL A 46 0.08 -3.71 -6.09
CA VAL A 46 -0.07 -2.38 -5.48
C VAL A 46 1.30 -1.72 -5.32
N PRO A 47 1.39 -0.38 -5.15
CA PRO A 47 2.67 0.33 -5.11
C PRO A 47 3.71 -0.26 -4.15
N VAL A 48 3.36 -0.56 -2.89
CA VAL A 48 4.31 -1.13 -1.93
C VAL A 48 4.87 -2.51 -2.37
N GLN A 49 4.03 -3.34 -2.98
CA GLN A 49 4.44 -4.66 -3.47
C GLN A 49 5.39 -4.52 -4.66
N TRP A 50 5.11 -3.55 -5.53
CA TRP A 50 5.96 -3.25 -6.65
C TRP A 50 7.34 -2.74 -6.22
N GLU A 51 7.42 -1.83 -5.24
CA GLU A 51 8.72 -1.34 -4.75
C GLU A 51 9.62 -2.48 -4.23
N ALA A 52 9.04 -3.39 -3.45
CA ALA A 52 9.75 -4.58 -2.97
C ALA A 52 10.16 -5.53 -4.11
N HIS A 53 9.29 -5.70 -5.12
CA HIS A 53 9.57 -6.54 -6.28
C HIS A 53 10.64 -5.93 -7.20
N LEU A 54 10.53 -4.64 -7.48
CA LEU A 54 11.46 -3.85 -8.29
C LEU A 54 12.87 -3.90 -7.70
N THR A 55 13.00 -3.84 -6.38
CA THR A 55 14.29 -3.97 -5.70
C THR A 55 14.98 -5.30 -6.06
N LYS A 56 14.28 -6.43 -6.01
CA LYS A 56 14.81 -7.75 -6.39
C LYS A 56 15.16 -7.83 -7.88
N LEU A 57 14.34 -7.24 -8.75
CA LEU A 57 14.64 -7.17 -10.18
C LEU A 57 15.89 -6.34 -10.46
N ARG A 58 16.09 -5.22 -9.74
CA ARG A 58 17.29 -4.38 -9.84
C ARG A 58 18.55 -5.07 -9.33
N GLU A 59 18.45 -5.86 -8.27
CA GLU A 59 19.55 -6.71 -7.79
C GLU A 59 19.95 -7.77 -8.82
N HIS A 60 18.98 -8.33 -9.54
CA HIS A 60 19.23 -9.38 -10.53
C HIS A 60 19.73 -8.83 -11.88
N PHE A 61 19.01 -7.88 -12.49
CA PHE A 61 19.32 -7.37 -13.84
C PHE A 61 20.31 -6.19 -13.84
N GLY A 62 20.52 -5.55 -12.69
CA GLY A 62 21.41 -4.40 -12.53
C GLY A 62 20.69 -3.04 -12.61
N ILE A 63 21.14 -2.11 -11.77
CA ILE A 63 20.58 -0.75 -11.66
C ILE A 63 20.70 0.08 -12.94
N GLU A 64 21.67 -0.24 -13.81
CA GLU A 64 21.88 0.42 -15.10
C GLU A 64 20.77 0.08 -16.10
N LYS A 65 20.13 -1.09 -15.96
CA LYS A 65 19.03 -1.53 -16.84
C LYS A 65 17.67 -1.12 -16.30
N ILE A 66 17.52 -1.03 -14.99
CA ILE A 66 16.23 -0.81 -14.34
C ILE A 66 16.35 0.38 -13.38
N SER A 67 15.69 1.48 -13.76
CA SER A 67 15.56 2.66 -12.93
C SER A 67 14.70 2.39 -11.69
N SER A 68 14.97 3.10 -10.60
CA SER A 68 14.18 3.01 -9.36
C SER A 68 12.76 3.55 -9.52
N VAL A 69 12.49 4.34 -10.55
CA VAL A 69 11.15 4.90 -10.83
C VAL A 69 10.37 4.12 -11.90
N THR A 70 10.93 3.01 -12.39
CA THR A 70 10.24 2.17 -13.37
C THR A 70 9.00 1.56 -12.74
N ALA A 71 7.83 1.78 -13.32
CA ALA A 71 6.56 1.31 -12.80
C ALA A 71 6.12 -0.06 -13.36
N CYS A 72 6.74 -0.53 -14.44
CA CYS A 72 6.52 -1.87 -15.00
C CYS A 72 7.71 -2.38 -15.81
N ILE A 73 7.87 -3.70 -15.81
CA ILE A 73 8.94 -4.42 -16.49
C ILE A 73 8.35 -5.67 -17.14
N VAL A 74 8.78 -5.93 -18.37
CA VAL A 74 8.56 -7.21 -19.05
C VAL A 74 9.87 -7.97 -19.08
N TYR A 75 9.86 -9.25 -18.70
CA TYR A 75 11.09 -10.06 -18.66
C TYR A 75 10.81 -11.52 -18.98
N THR A 76 11.84 -12.25 -19.39
CA THR A 76 11.72 -13.68 -19.71
C THR A 76 11.60 -14.52 -18.44
N GLU A 77 10.86 -15.63 -18.50
CA GLU A 77 10.66 -16.53 -17.35
C GLU A 77 11.99 -17.11 -16.82
N ASP A 78 13.00 -17.26 -17.68
CA ASP A 78 14.37 -17.67 -17.31
C ASP A 78 15.25 -16.52 -16.78
N MET A 79 14.70 -15.31 -16.64
CA MET A 79 15.34 -14.13 -16.10
C MET A 79 16.61 -13.69 -16.86
N THR A 80 16.71 -14.00 -18.16
CA THR A 80 17.87 -13.64 -18.99
C THR A 80 17.72 -12.28 -19.67
N GLN A 81 16.50 -11.84 -19.95
CA GLN A 81 16.21 -10.58 -20.65
C GLN A 81 15.09 -9.82 -19.96
N CYS A 82 15.18 -8.48 -19.98
CA CYS A 82 14.16 -7.57 -19.46
C CYS A 82 14.06 -6.31 -20.32
N TRP A 83 12.89 -5.67 -20.28
CA TRP A 83 12.57 -4.41 -20.94
C TRP A 83 11.69 -3.60 -20.00
N CYS A 84 11.87 -2.28 -19.95
CA CYS A 84 10.85 -1.44 -19.32
C CYS A 84 9.58 -1.43 -20.18
N GLY A 85 8.43 -1.08 -19.58
CA GLY A 85 7.16 -1.09 -20.30
C GLY A 85 7.15 -0.24 -21.57
N ALA A 86 7.81 0.92 -21.56
CA ALA A 86 7.90 1.78 -22.73
C ALA A 86 8.69 1.13 -23.89
N GLU A 87 9.84 0.51 -23.60
CA GLU A 87 10.64 -0.21 -24.59
C GLU A 87 9.87 -1.41 -25.15
N PHE A 88 9.16 -2.14 -24.28
CA PHE A 88 8.33 -3.26 -24.70
C PHE A 88 7.21 -2.79 -25.65
N ALA A 89 6.45 -1.77 -25.26
CA ALA A 89 5.37 -1.23 -26.09
C ALA A 89 5.88 -0.73 -27.45
N MET A 90 7.02 -0.04 -27.49
CA MET A 90 7.67 0.38 -28.73
C MET A 90 8.08 -0.81 -29.60
N HIS A 91 8.67 -1.85 -29.01
CA HIS A 91 9.08 -3.04 -29.73
C HIS A 91 7.87 -3.75 -30.36
N ILE A 92 6.80 -3.97 -29.59
CA ILE A 92 5.58 -4.61 -30.08
C ILE A 92 4.95 -3.81 -31.21
N THR A 93 4.83 -2.50 -31.04
CA THR A 93 4.32 -1.58 -32.08
C THR A 93 5.09 -1.74 -33.40
N SER A 94 6.42 -1.88 -33.33
CA SER A 94 7.27 -2.01 -34.52
C SER A 94 7.05 -3.32 -35.31
N ILE A 95 6.78 -4.45 -34.62
CA ILE A 95 6.73 -5.78 -35.26
C ILE A 95 5.32 -6.20 -35.68
N THR A 96 4.31 -5.68 -35.00
CA THR A 96 2.91 -6.04 -35.26
C THR A 96 2.20 -4.97 -36.09
N LYS A 97 2.80 -3.77 -36.20
CA LYS A 97 2.08 -2.55 -36.58
C LYS A 97 0.82 -2.35 -35.74
N PHE A 98 0.82 -2.89 -34.51
CA PHE A 98 -0.20 -2.69 -33.49
C PHE A 98 -0.36 -1.19 -33.36
N LYS A 99 -1.39 -0.67 -34.00
CA LYS A 99 -1.88 0.65 -33.68
C LYS A 99 -2.41 0.46 -32.28
N LEU A 100 -1.86 1.18 -31.31
CA LEU A 100 -2.48 1.30 -29.99
C LEU A 100 -3.94 1.84 -30.05
N PHE A 101 -4.53 2.02 -31.25
CA PHE A 101 -5.76 2.75 -31.52
C PHE A 101 -6.69 1.97 -32.47
N ASP A 102 -7.57 1.16 -31.87
CA ASP A 102 -9.00 1.17 -32.18
C ASP A 102 -9.82 1.79 -31.01
N TYR A 103 -9.17 2.55 -30.11
CA TYR A 103 -9.80 3.58 -29.30
C TYR A 103 -9.71 4.92 -30.06
N PRO A 104 -10.71 5.82 -29.95
CA PRO A 104 -10.75 7.05 -30.74
C PRO A 104 -9.51 7.89 -30.41
N ASP A 105 -8.56 7.90 -31.34
CA ASP A 105 -7.49 8.88 -31.54
C ASP A 105 -6.76 9.36 -30.27
N ASP A 106 -5.52 8.91 -30.09
CA ASP A 106 -4.49 9.39 -29.13
C ASP A 106 -4.29 10.92 -29.12
N SER A 107 -4.89 11.65 -30.06
CA SER A 107 -4.93 13.11 -30.05
C SER A 107 -6.12 13.73 -29.29
N THR A 108 -7.04 12.93 -28.75
CA THR A 108 -8.29 13.43 -28.12
C THR A 108 -8.38 13.24 -26.59
N ASP A 109 -7.68 12.27 -25.98
CA ASP A 109 -7.61 12.12 -24.51
C ASP A 109 -6.23 11.59 -24.06
N PRO A 110 -5.25 12.49 -23.85
CA PRO A 110 -3.93 12.14 -23.30
C PRO A 110 -3.99 11.41 -21.94
N GLU A 111 -5.11 11.50 -21.24
CA GLU A 111 -5.33 10.92 -19.93
C GLU A 111 -6.01 9.53 -19.99
N ALA A 112 -6.28 8.97 -21.17
CA ALA A 112 -7.01 7.71 -21.32
C ALA A 112 -6.39 6.55 -20.52
N TYR A 113 -5.07 6.32 -20.63
CA TYR A 113 -4.39 5.25 -19.88
C TYR A 113 -4.28 5.55 -18.38
N LYS A 114 -4.20 6.82 -18.01
CA LYS A 114 -4.25 7.25 -16.61
C LYS A 114 -5.63 6.99 -15.99
N ASN A 115 -6.70 7.27 -16.75
CA ASN A 115 -8.07 6.97 -16.38
C ASN A 115 -8.30 5.45 -16.30
N GLN A 116 -7.78 4.69 -17.26
CA GLN A 116 -7.83 3.23 -17.26
C GLN A 116 -7.10 2.64 -16.04
N ALA A 117 -5.91 3.15 -15.73
CA ALA A 117 -5.14 2.73 -14.56
C ALA A 117 -5.94 2.96 -13.27
N LYS A 118 -6.57 4.14 -13.13
CA LYS A 118 -7.46 4.44 -12.01
C LYS A 118 -8.66 3.49 -11.93
N ILE A 119 -9.34 3.22 -13.05
CA ILE A 119 -10.49 2.30 -13.10
C ILE A 119 -10.06 0.89 -12.67
N ARG A 120 -8.95 0.38 -13.23
CA ARG A 120 -8.47 -0.96 -12.91
C ARG A 120 -7.98 -1.09 -11.49
N TYR A 121 -7.29 -0.07 -10.97
CA TYR A 121 -6.88 -0.05 -9.58
C TYR A 121 -8.10 -0.10 -8.65
N ASN A 122 -9.13 0.72 -8.89
CA ASN A 122 -10.38 0.66 -8.12
C ASN A 122 -11.06 -0.71 -8.22
N GLN A 123 -11.11 -1.32 -9.41
CA GLN A 123 -11.66 -2.67 -9.57
C GLN A 123 -10.84 -3.72 -8.81
N PHE A 124 -9.51 -3.61 -8.81
CA PHE A 124 -8.62 -4.47 -8.05
C PHE A 124 -8.88 -4.35 -6.54
N LEU A 125 -8.96 -3.12 -6.01
CA LEU A 125 -9.29 -2.89 -4.61
C LEU A 125 -10.68 -3.45 -4.26
N ARG A 126 -11.71 -3.20 -5.09
CA ARG A 126 -13.07 -3.74 -4.88
C ARG A 126 -13.10 -5.27 -4.84
N LYS A 127 -12.29 -5.96 -5.67
CA LYS A 127 -12.23 -7.43 -5.72
C LYS A 127 -11.70 -8.06 -4.43
N THR A 128 -10.94 -7.33 -3.62
CA THR A 128 -10.46 -7.83 -2.31
C THR A 128 -11.60 -8.05 -1.32
N GLY A 129 -12.70 -7.29 -1.43
CA GLY A 129 -13.76 -7.26 -0.42
C GLY A 129 -13.37 -6.53 0.88
N HIS A 130 -12.18 -5.92 0.92
CA HIS A 130 -11.64 -5.22 2.08
C HIS A 130 -12.07 -3.74 2.13
N ASN A 131 -11.97 -3.15 3.33
CA ASN A 131 -12.07 -1.70 3.52
C ASN A 131 -10.68 -1.05 3.42
N PHE A 132 -10.66 0.21 2.99
CA PHE A 132 -9.42 0.96 2.80
C PHE A 132 -9.50 2.28 3.53
N CYS A 133 -8.48 2.61 4.31
CA CYS A 133 -8.39 3.88 5.03
C CYS A 133 -7.17 4.67 4.57
N PHE A 134 -7.17 5.98 4.79
CA PHE A 134 -6.03 6.82 4.45
C PHE A 134 -5.64 7.75 5.60
N PHE A 135 -4.36 8.13 5.62
CA PHE A 135 -3.84 9.25 6.41
C PHE A 135 -3.15 10.27 5.50
N LYS A 136 -3.45 11.56 5.71
CA LYS A 136 -2.63 12.68 5.23
C LYS A 136 -1.78 13.15 6.40
N LEU A 137 -0.47 13.18 6.18
CA LEU A 137 0.50 13.40 7.25
C LEU A 137 1.25 14.72 7.04
N SER A 138 1.67 15.35 8.14
CA SER A 138 2.62 16.46 8.12
C SER A 138 3.87 16.13 8.94
N ILE A 139 4.99 16.76 8.57
CA ILE A 139 6.22 16.76 9.36
C ILE A 139 6.55 18.22 9.67
N ASP A 140 6.65 18.55 10.96
CA ASP A 140 6.87 19.91 11.47
C ASP A 140 5.88 20.96 10.93
N GLY A 141 4.64 20.53 10.66
CA GLY A 141 3.58 21.37 10.11
C GLY A 141 3.58 21.50 8.58
N GLU A 142 4.57 20.94 7.90
CA GLU A 142 4.57 20.85 6.44
C GLU A 142 3.82 19.59 5.99
N LEU A 143 2.74 19.77 5.24
CA LEU A 143 1.96 18.67 4.68
C LEU A 143 2.80 17.90 3.66
N LEU A 144 2.76 16.57 3.74
CA LEU A 144 3.41 15.69 2.77
C LEU A 144 2.54 15.57 1.50
N ASP A 145 3.21 15.46 0.35
CA ASP A 145 2.54 15.41 -0.96
C ASP A 145 1.71 14.13 -1.17
N GLU A 146 2.14 13.04 -0.53
CA GLU A 146 1.53 11.72 -0.63
C GLU A 146 0.76 11.37 0.64
N GLN A 147 -0.42 10.77 0.45
CA GLN A 147 -1.16 10.13 1.55
C GLN A 147 -0.68 8.68 1.74
N VAL A 148 -0.87 8.16 2.94
CA VAL A 148 -0.67 6.74 3.23
C VAL A 148 -2.01 6.04 3.15
N VAL A 149 -2.12 4.98 2.34
CA VAL A 149 -3.34 4.18 2.23
C VAL A 149 -3.12 2.81 2.85
N PHE A 150 -4.11 2.37 3.64
CA PHE A 150 -4.13 1.09 4.33
C PHE A 150 -5.23 0.21 3.75
N GLU A 151 -4.90 -1.04 3.48
CA GLU A 151 -5.86 -2.12 3.32
C GLU A 151 -6.14 -2.76 4.67
N LEU A 152 -7.41 -2.94 5.03
CA LEU A 152 -7.85 -3.57 6.27
C LEU A 152 -8.37 -4.98 5.95
N PHE A 153 -7.80 -6.01 6.58
CA PHE A 153 -8.17 -7.42 6.35
C PHE A 153 -9.47 -7.79 7.08
N THR A 154 -10.58 -7.23 6.58
CA THR A 154 -11.92 -7.29 7.20
C THR A 154 -12.53 -8.68 7.21
N ASP A 155 -12.04 -9.57 6.35
CA ASP A 155 -12.38 -10.99 6.32
C ASP A 155 -11.74 -11.78 7.48
N VAL A 156 -10.58 -11.34 7.96
CA VAL A 156 -9.80 -11.98 9.03
C VAL A 156 -10.06 -11.36 10.40
N CYS A 157 -10.07 -10.02 10.48
CA CYS A 157 -10.17 -9.27 11.74
C CYS A 157 -11.30 -8.21 11.70
N PRO A 158 -12.57 -8.58 11.43
CA PRO A 158 -13.66 -7.63 11.19
C PRO A 158 -13.84 -6.61 12.33
N ARG A 159 -13.80 -7.03 13.59
CA ARG A 159 -14.03 -6.11 14.73
C ARG A 159 -12.86 -5.14 14.90
N THR A 160 -11.65 -5.63 14.72
CA THR A 160 -10.40 -4.86 14.81
C THR A 160 -10.32 -3.83 13.68
N CYS A 161 -10.63 -4.25 12.46
CA CYS A 161 -10.70 -3.38 11.29
C CYS A 161 -11.78 -2.30 11.47
N GLU A 162 -12.98 -2.66 11.96
CA GLU A 162 -14.04 -1.67 12.23
C GLU A 162 -13.62 -0.62 13.26
N ASN A 163 -12.90 -1.01 14.31
CA ASN A 163 -12.35 -0.04 15.27
C ASN A 163 -11.41 0.97 14.60
N PHE A 164 -10.45 0.48 13.81
CA PHE A 164 -9.53 1.38 13.10
C PHE A 164 -10.27 2.26 12.08
N ARG A 165 -11.19 1.68 11.30
CA ARG A 165 -11.98 2.37 10.27
C ARG A 165 -12.79 3.52 10.86
N HIS A 166 -13.54 3.27 11.93
CA HIS A 166 -14.32 4.29 12.61
C HIS A 166 -13.44 5.38 13.26
N LEU A 167 -12.27 5.02 13.80
CA LEU A 167 -11.31 6.01 14.30
C LEU A 167 -10.67 6.83 13.17
N CYS A 168 -10.56 6.31 11.95
CA CYS A 168 -10.17 7.08 10.77
C CYS A 168 -11.27 8.05 10.32
N ILE A 169 -12.55 7.64 10.36
CA ILE A 169 -13.67 8.48 9.88
C ILE A 169 -14.08 9.52 10.93
N GLY A 170 -14.07 9.15 12.21
CA GLY A 170 -14.53 9.97 13.31
C GLY A 170 -16.05 10.17 13.36
N ASP A 171 -16.80 9.14 12.98
CA ASP A 171 -18.28 9.11 12.92
C ASP A 171 -18.94 8.52 14.19
N CYS A 172 -18.13 8.02 15.14
CA CYS A 172 -18.62 7.57 16.44
C CYS A 172 -18.90 8.75 17.37
N ALA A 173 -19.88 8.59 18.26
CA ALA A 173 -20.11 9.53 19.35
C ALA A 173 -18.87 9.61 20.26
N ASP A 174 -18.63 10.78 20.85
CA ASP A 174 -17.57 10.96 21.83
C ASP A 174 -17.69 9.94 22.98
N ALA A 175 -16.56 9.37 23.38
CA ALA A 175 -16.47 8.56 24.58
C ALA A 175 -16.22 9.44 25.82
N HIS A 176 -16.35 8.86 27.01
CA HIS A 176 -16.06 9.55 28.27
C HIS A 176 -14.93 8.86 29.01
N GLY A 177 -13.86 9.62 29.26
CA GLY A 177 -12.74 9.19 30.09
C GLY A 177 -12.99 9.42 31.59
N PRO A 178 -11.96 9.24 32.43
CA PRO A 178 -12.00 9.60 33.83
C PRO A 178 -12.46 11.05 34.03
N ASN A 179 -13.28 11.29 35.07
CA ASN A 179 -13.90 12.59 35.37
C ASN A 179 -14.83 13.13 34.28
N ASN A 180 -15.44 12.25 33.48
CA ASN A 180 -16.37 12.59 32.40
C ASN A 180 -15.75 13.50 31.31
N LYS A 181 -14.43 13.47 31.16
CA LYS A 181 -13.73 14.20 30.10
C LYS A 181 -14.13 13.59 28.76
N SER A 182 -14.65 14.41 27.84
CA SER A 182 -14.95 13.96 26.48
C SER A 182 -13.68 13.49 25.77
N ILE A 183 -13.76 12.33 25.12
CA ILE A 183 -12.73 11.74 24.27
C ILE A 183 -13.32 11.65 22.88
N LYS A 184 -12.76 12.42 21.95
CA LYS A 184 -13.11 12.33 20.54
C LYS A 184 -12.54 11.04 19.96
N LEU A 185 -13.39 10.16 19.43
CA LEU A 185 -12.98 8.91 18.79
C LEU A 185 -12.55 9.16 17.34
N HIS A 186 -11.39 9.80 17.14
CA HIS A 186 -10.88 10.16 15.82
C HIS A 186 -9.36 10.31 15.83
N TYR A 187 -8.66 9.77 14.81
CA TYR A 187 -7.22 9.91 14.63
C TYR A 187 -6.76 11.28 14.14
N LYS A 188 -7.64 12.07 13.50
CA LYS A 188 -7.30 13.41 13.00
C LYS A 188 -6.80 14.31 14.14
N GLY A 189 -5.61 14.85 13.96
CA GLY A 189 -4.90 15.69 14.92
C GLY A 189 -4.00 14.94 15.91
N THR A 190 -3.99 13.60 15.89
CA THR A 190 -3.04 12.80 16.68
C THR A 190 -1.69 12.67 15.98
N SER A 191 -0.66 12.25 16.71
CA SER A 191 0.72 12.18 16.24
C SER A 191 1.26 10.75 16.22
N PHE A 192 2.31 10.56 15.41
CA PHE A 192 3.25 9.46 15.60
C PHE A 192 4.24 9.86 16.70
N TYR A 193 4.01 9.38 17.92
CA TYR A 193 4.80 9.78 19.10
C TYR A 193 5.99 8.85 19.38
N ARG A 194 6.17 7.76 18.62
CA ARG A 194 7.27 6.82 18.82
C ARG A 194 7.77 6.21 17.52
N ILE A 195 9.08 6.22 17.33
CA ILE A 195 9.79 5.58 16.21
C ILE A 195 10.85 4.65 16.78
N VAL A 196 10.67 3.36 16.58
CA VAL A 196 11.67 2.34 16.91
C VAL A 196 12.47 2.06 15.63
N LYS A 197 13.73 2.51 15.59
CA LYS A 197 14.64 2.29 14.44
C LYS A 197 14.72 0.81 14.07
N GLU A 198 14.59 0.51 12.78
CA GLU A 198 14.52 -0.84 12.21
C GLU A 198 13.35 -1.72 12.71
N GLY A 199 12.48 -1.19 13.57
CA GLY A 199 11.32 -1.88 14.13
C GLY A 199 10.02 -1.41 13.50
N TRP A 200 9.42 -0.37 14.10
CA TRP A 200 8.11 0.15 13.70
C TRP A 200 7.99 1.64 14.04
N ILE A 201 7.02 2.30 13.41
CA ILE A 201 6.52 3.61 13.86
C ILE A 201 5.16 3.41 14.55
N GLN A 202 4.86 4.23 15.55
CA GLN A 202 3.68 4.07 16.40
C GLN A 202 2.98 5.40 16.65
N GLY A 203 1.65 5.37 16.60
CA GLY A 203 0.77 6.53 16.78
C GLY A 203 -0.58 6.15 17.39
N GLY A 204 -1.57 7.03 17.26
CA GLY A 204 -2.98 6.73 17.58
C GLY A 204 -3.37 6.78 19.06
N ASP A 205 -2.62 7.50 19.90
CA ASP A 205 -3.08 7.84 21.26
C ASP A 205 -4.04 9.04 21.16
N ILE A 206 -5.33 8.75 21.02
CA ILE A 206 -6.40 9.75 20.81
C ILE A 206 -6.74 10.55 22.08
N ILE A 207 -6.10 10.26 23.22
CA ILE A 207 -6.42 10.92 24.50
C ILE A 207 -5.33 11.92 24.89
N ASN A 208 -4.08 11.47 24.94
CA ASN A 208 -2.96 12.25 25.47
C ASN A 208 -1.88 12.53 24.42
N ASP A 209 -1.93 11.83 23.28
CA ASP A 209 -0.94 11.91 22.21
C ASP A 209 0.51 11.67 22.69
N ARG A 210 0.68 10.74 23.63
CA ARG A 210 1.98 10.43 24.28
C ARG A 210 2.29 8.93 24.38
N GLY A 211 1.38 8.07 23.92
CA GLY A 211 1.52 6.63 23.96
C GLY A 211 1.19 5.98 25.30
N ASN A 212 0.55 6.71 26.21
CA ASN A 212 0.18 6.20 27.54
C ASN A 212 -1.32 6.02 27.74
N ALA A 213 -2.12 6.29 26.72
CA ALA A 213 -3.57 6.18 26.75
C ALA A 213 -4.14 5.77 25.39
N GLY A 214 -5.45 5.55 25.33
CA GLY A 214 -6.17 5.18 24.12
C GLY A 214 -7.58 4.77 24.47
N HIS A 215 -8.44 4.67 23.46
CA HIS A 215 -9.81 4.20 23.63
C HIS A 215 -10.29 3.58 22.33
N SER A 216 -11.01 2.47 22.39
CA SER A 216 -11.63 1.87 21.21
C SER A 216 -13.05 2.37 21.01
N ILE A 217 -13.65 2.10 19.87
CA ILE A 217 -15.08 2.36 19.66
C ILE A 217 -15.98 1.48 20.53
N TYR A 218 -15.44 0.42 21.13
CA TYR A 218 -16.16 -0.54 21.96
C TYR A 218 -16.03 -0.28 23.47
N GLY A 219 -15.23 0.71 23.88
CA GLY A 219 -14.84 0.95 25.27
C GLY A 219 -13.34 1.19 25.43
N PRO A 220 -12.81 1.23 26.66
CA PRO A 220 -11.39 1.53 26.90
C PRO A 220 -10.43 0.60 26.15
N VAL A 221 -10.75 -0.70 26.15
CA VAL A 221 -10.00 -1.72 25.41
C VAL A 221 -10.94 -2.80 24.86
N PHE A 222 -10.47 -3.59 23.89
CA PHE A 222 -11.14 -4.78 23.36
C PHE A 222 -10.18 -5.97 23.18
N PRO A 223 -10.70 -7.22 23.15
CA PRO A 223 -9.89 -8.44 23.07
C PRO A 223 -9.11 -8.62 21.77
N ASP A 224 -8.10 -9.49 21.80
CA ASP A 224 -7.38 -9.93 20.60
C ASP A 224 -8.30 -10.77 19.71
N GLU A 225 -8.42 -10.44 18.42
CA GLU A 225 -9.34 -11.12 17.50
C GLU A 225 -8.71 -12.30 16.76
N SER A 226 -7.54 -12.09 16.14
CA SER A 226 -6.82 -13.13 15.39
C SER A 226 -5.31 -12.86 15.36
N PHE A 227 -4.52 -13.94 15.25
CA PHE A 227 -3.07 -13.90 15.07
C PHE A 227 -2.61 -14.61 13.78
N SER A 228 -3.53 -14.76 12.81
CA SER A 228 -3.24 -15.44 11.53
C SER A 228 -2.30 -14.63 10.62
N ILE A 229 -2.32 -13.30 10.73
CA ILE A 229 -1.45 -12.41 9.96
C ILE A 229 -0.10 -12.30 10.66
N LYS A 230 0.98 -12.55 9.91
CA LYS A 230 2.36 -12.54 10.40
C LYS A 230 3.04 -11.20 10.14
N HIS A 231 4.00 -10.85 11.00
CA HIS A 231 4.83 -9.65 10.86
C HIS A 231 6.06 -9.94 9.99
N GLU A 232 5.86 -10.41 8.77
CA GLU A 232 6.95 -10.88 7.89
C GLU A 232 7.58 -9.78 7.03
N THR A 233 6.84 -8.70 6.77
CA THR A 233 7.25 -7.62 5.87
C THR A 233 7.15 -6.27 6.55
N GLU A 234 7.70 -5.25 5.89
CA GLU A 234 7.35 -3.86 6.20
C GLU A 234 5.91 -3.54 5.81
N GLY A 235 5.40 -2.44 6.35
CA GLY A 235 4.06 -1.93 6.06
C GLY A 235 2.93 -2.69 6.76
N VAL A 236 3.21 -3.67 7.63
CA VAL A 236 2.16 -4.38 8.38
C VAL A 236 1.57 -3.43 9.43
N LEU A 237 0.25 -3.29 9.42
CA LEU A 237 -0.53 -2.49 10.36
C LEU A 237 -1.09 -3.38 11.47
N GLY A 238 -0.89 -2.99 12.72
CA GLY A 238 -1.44 -3.68 13.88
C GLY A 238 -1.66 -2.77 15.09
N PHE A 239 -2.34 -3.28 16.12
CA PHE A 239 -2.58 -2.50 17.35
C PHE A 239 -1.49 -2.76 18.39
N ALA A 240 -0.95 -1.67 18.94
CA ALA A 240 -0.18 -1.74 20.16
C ALA A 240 -1.11 -2.04 21.34
N ASN A 241 -0.65 -2.89 22.25
CA ASN A 241 -1.39 -3.28 23.44
C ASN A 241 -0.47 -3.27 24.67
N SER A 242 -1.08 -3.33 25.87
CA SER A 242 -0.38 -3.42 27.16
C SER A 242 -0.42 -4.83 27.74
N GLY A 243 -0.48 -5.84 26.87
CA GLY A 243 -0.72 -7.24 27.21
C GLY A 243 -1.94 -7.80 26.48
N LYS A 244 -2.18 -9.09 26.70
CA LYS A 244 -3.27 -9.83 26.05
C LYS A 244 -4.62 -9.11 26.25
N ASP A 245 -5.42 -9.05 25.20
CA ASP A 245 -6.78 -8.53 25.20
C ASP A 245 -6.91 -7.04 25.63
N THR A 246 -5.89 -6.23 25.33
CA THR A 246 -5.86 -4.79 25.69
C THR A 246 -5.71 -3.86 24.48
N ASN A 247 -6.33 -4.21 23.35
CA ASN A 247 -6.30 -3.38 22.14
C ASN A 247 -7.15 -2.11 22.36
N GLY A 248 -6.65 -0.96 21.90
CA GLY A 248 -7.34 0.32 22.05
C GLY A 248 -7.35 1.09 20.73
N SER A 249 -6.74 2.28 20.71
CA SER A 249 -6.55 3.09 19.50
C SER A 249 -5.11 3.14 19.00
N GLN A 250 -4.13 2.82 19.85
CA GLN A 250 -2.72 2.95 19.48
C GLN A 250 -2.33 1.88 18.47
N PHE A 251 -1.79 2.29 17.32
CA PHE A 251 -1.39 1.38 16.24
C PHE A 251 0.11 1.50 15.94
N TYR A 252 0.65 0.48 15.27
CA TYR A 252 2.00 0.50 14.71
C TYR A 252 1.99 0.15 13.22
N ILE A 253 3.03 0.59 12.53
CA ILE A 253 3.36 0.19 11.16
C ILE A 253 4.79 -0.35 11.15
N THR A 254 4.98 -1.59 10.72
CA THR A 254 6.31 -2.24 10.71
C THR A 254 7.21 -1.67 9.62
N MET A 255 8.52 -1.66 9.88
CA MET A 255 9.56 -1.27 8.93
C MET A 255 10.33 -2.48 8.35
N GLY A 256 9.85 -3.68 8.67
CA GLY A 256 10.48 -4.93 8.30
C GLY A 256 9.93 -6.09 9.13
N ARG A 257 10.60 -7.25 9.02
CA ARG A 257 10.20 -8.47 9.72
C ARG A 257 10.33 -8.32 11.23
N ASN A 258 9.23 -8.55 11.95
CA ASN A 258 9.14 -8.48 13.41
C ASN A 258 8.46 -9.73 14.00
N SER A 259 8.95 -10.93 13.66
CA SER A 259 8.30 -12.20 14.03
C SER A 259 8.15 -12.46 15.54
N TRP A 260 8.86 -11.72 16.39
CA TRP A 260 8.69 -11.80 17.85
C TRP A 260 7.33 -11.24 18.35
N MET A 261 6.65 -10.44 17.51
CA MET A 261 5.32 -9.88 17.72
C MET A 261 4.20 -10.88 17.41
N ASP A 262 4.49 -11.93 16.64
CA ASP A 262 3.51 -12.93 16.24
C ASP A 262 2.90 -13.63 17.47
N GLY A 263 1.57 -13.72 17.50
CA GLY A 263 0.83 -14.30 18.63
C GLY A 263 0.74 -13.40 19.88
N LYS A 264 1.22 -12.15 19.80
CA LYS A 264 1.16 -11.16 20.89
C LYS A 264 0.46 -9.87 20.50
N TYR A 265 0.62 -9.46 19.24
CA TYR A 265 -0.01 -8.25 18.69
C TYR A 265 -0.86 -8.63 17.49
N VAL A 266 -2.07 -8.09 17.42
CA VAL A 266 -2.99 -8.32 16.31
C VAL A 266 -2.57 -7.42 15.15
N ALA A 267 -2.06 -8.05 14.08
CA ALA A 267 -1.99 -7.43 12.76
C ALA A 267 -3.36 -7.56 12.08
N PHE A 268 -3.82 -6.50 11.43
CA PHE A 268 -5.16 -6.44 10.83
C PHE A 268 -5.19 -5.69 9.49
N GLY A 269 -4.04 -5.27 8.98
CA GLY A 269 -3.98 -4.58 7.69
C GLY A 269 -2.55 -4.39 7.21
N ARG A 270 -2.41 -3.64 6.12
CA ARG A 270 -1.12 -3.24 5.58
C ARG A 270 -1.20 -1.90 4.87
N VAL A 271 -0.08 -1.19 4.79
CA VAL A 271 0.11 -0.08 3.84
C VAL A 271 0.06 -0.64 2.42
N ILE A 272 -0.62 0.05 1.51
CA ILE A 272 -0.63 -0.26 0.07
C ILE A 272 -0.12 0.91 -0.79
N GLU A 273 -0.23 2.15 -0.30
CA GLU A 273 0.32 3.37 -0.90
C GLU A 273 1.02 4.23 0.16
N GLY A 274 2.00 5.04 -0.26
CA GLY A 274 2.69 5.97 0.64
C GLY A 274 3.70 5.30 1.58
N ILE A 275 4.28 4.16 1.22
CA ILE A 275 5.35 3.53 2.02
C ILE A 275 6.59 4.43 2.11
N SER A 276 6.87 5.21 1.06
CA SER A 276 7.90 6.26 1.01
C SER A 276 7.73 7.29 2.13
N VAL A 277 6.49 7.68 2.44
CA VAL A 277 6.14 8.58 3.54
C VAL A 277 6.47 7.94 4.89
N ILE A 278 6.13 6.66 5.05
CA ILE A 278 6.45 5.88 6.26
C ILE A 278 7.97 5.77 6.45
N HIS A 279 8.72 5.53 5.37
CA HIS A 279 10.19 5.56 5.38
C HIS A 279 10.74 6.92 5.78
N ARG A 280 10.22 8.00 5.20
CA ARG A 280 10.62 9.38 5.53
C ARG A 280 10.40 9.68 7.01
N ILE A 281 9.25 9.28 7.57
CA ILE A 281 8.96 9.41 9.01
C ILE A 281 9.95 8.58 9.81
N HIS A 282 10.18 7.32 9.44
CA HIS A 282 11.08 6.42 10.14
C HIS A 282 12.52 6.95 10.24
N LEU A 283 12.99 7.68 9.23
CA LEU A 283 14.34 8.25 9.18
C LEU A 283 14.54 9.47 10.09
N LEU A 284 13.46 10.11 10.57
CA LEU A 284 13.54 11.27 11.45
C LEU A 284 14.37 11.01 12.71
N GLU A 285 15.12 12.02 13.16
CA GLU A 285 15.85 11.92 14.42
C GLU A 285 14.89 11.71 15.59
N THR A 286 15.34 10.91 16.56
CA THR A 286 14.57 10.58 17.75
C THR A 286 15.33 10.95 19.01
N ARG A 287 14.59 11.35 20.04
CA ARG A 287 15.11 11.53 21.41
C ARG A 287 15.39 10.16 22.04
N HIS A 288 16.01 10.17 23.22
CA HIS A 288 16.34 8.95 23.98
C HIS A 288 15.14 8.02 24.24
N ASN A 289 13.93 8.58 24.35
CA ASN A 289 12.68 7.85 24.55
C ASN A 289 12.00 7.41 23.25
N GLN A 290 12.73 7.42 22.12
CA GLN A 290 12.23 7.04 20.78
C GLN A 290 11.17 8.01 20.21
N MET A 291 10.90 9.14 20.87
CA MET A 291 9.99 10.16 20.36
C MET A 291 10.70 10.96 19.26
N PRO A 292 10.03 11.26 18.12
CA PRO A 292 10.59 12.12 17.07
C PRO A 292 11.01 13.48 17.61
N THR A 293 12.07 14.08 17.05
CA THR A 293 12.50 15.44 17.40
C THR A 293 11.58 16.52 16.86
N VAL A 294 10.96 16.26 15.70
CA VAL A 294 9.95 17.09 15.03
C VAL A 294 8.56 16.44 15.12
N ALA A 295 7.50 17.25 15.09
CA ALA A 295 6.15 16.71 15.15
C ALA A 295 5.78 15.96 13.85
N VAL A 296 5.13 14.80 13.98
CA VAL A 296 4.58 14.04 12.85
C VAL A 296 3.10 13.82 13.12
N LYS A 297 2.23 14.52 12.39
CA LYS A 297 0.79 14.56 12.70
C LYS A 297 -0.06 13.95 11.59
N ILE A 298 -1.19 13.39 12.00
CA ILE A 298 -2.28 12.99 11.11
C ILE A 298 -3.17 14.21 10.89
N GLU A 299 -2.92 14.96 9.81
CA GLU A 299 -3.68 16.17 9.47
C GLU A 299 -5.10 15.85 8.99
N ASP A 300 -5.27 14.72 8.31
CA ASP A 300 -6.55 14.24 7.84
C ASP A 300 -6.57 12.71 7.76
N CYS A 301 -7.73 12.11 7.93
CA CYS A 301 -7.90 10.68 7.82
C CYS A 301 -9.34 10.33 7.46
N GLY A 302 -9.55 9.12 6.97
CA GLY A 302 -10.86 8.65 6.59
C GLY A 302 -10.84 7.28 5.92
N GLU A 303 -12.01 6.89 5.41
CA GLU A 303 -12.18 5.72 4.55
C GLU A 303 -12.17 6.15 3.07
N ILE A 304 -11.57 5.31 2.22
CA ILE A 304 -11.64 5.45 0.77
C ILE A 304 -12.98 4.87 0.30
N ASP A 305 -13.82 5.75 -0.22
CA ASP A 305 -15.09 5.35 -0.83
C ASP A 305 -14.85 4.81 -2.25
N LEU A 306 -14.74 3.48 -2.35
CA LEU A 306 -14.56 2.80 -3.62
C LEU A 306 -15.80 2.90 -4.52
N THR A 307 -16.95 3.42 -4.11
CA THR A 307 -18.17 3.50 -4.94
C THR A 307 -18.25 4.76 -5.82
N LYS A 308 -17.43 5.78 -5.52
CA LYS A 308 -17.48 7.10 -6.18
C LYS A 308 -16.71 7.21 -7.50
N PHE A 309 -16.31 6.08 -8.11
CA PHE A 309 -15.45 6.03 -9.30
C PHE A 309 -15.96 5.10 -10.38
#